data_AF-A0A5S5DL11-F1
#
_entry.id   AF-A0A5S5DL11-F1
#
_cell.length_a   1.000
_cell.length_b   1.000
_cell.length_c   1.000
_cell.angle_alpha   90.00
_cell.angle_beta   90.00
_cell.angle_gamma   90.00
#
_symmetry.space_group_name_H-M   'P 1'
#
loop_
_entity.id
_entity.type
_entity.pdbx_description
1 polymer ?
#
loop_
_entity_poly.entity_id
_entity_poly.type
_entity_poly.pdbx_seq_one_letter_code
_entity_poly.pdbx_strand_id
1 'polypeptide(L)'
;MKELLKIRTLFVATALALSGGLVSCDDDDNPDRRMDNQMFVSEASSSNMLEIEAGRLAVSKGQREAVRMYGQHMVEDHTAVGTEMKNLATQKGWTVPTELLQKHRNQLADLQAATTNEFDRKFAQLMVDSHEEAVDLFSDAAENDDGVADVDLRNFAASKLPALRRHLEEAKELREDVQD
;
A
#
# COMPACT_ATOMS: atom_id res chain seq x y z
N MET A 1 -27.74 44.00 78.84
CA MET A 1 -28.97 43.60 78.12
C MET A 1 -28.53 42.50 77.15
N LYS A 2 -28.57 41.22 77.53
CA LYS A 2 -29.73 40.30 77.57
C LYS A 2 -30.58 40.39 76.30
N GLU A 3 -30.67 39.26 75.59
CA GLU A 3 -31.68 38.76 74.61
C GLU A 3 -30.93 37.80 73.66
N LEU A 4 -30.65 36.53 73.99
CA LEU A 4 -31.49 35.33 74.07
C LEU A 4 -32.31 34.95 72.82
N LEU A 5 -31.94 33.77 72.28
CA LEU A 5 -32.78 32.70 71.69
C LEU A 5 -33.27 32.92 70.22
N LYS A 6 -33.01 32.01 69.26
CA LYS A 6 -33.60 30.64 69.13
C LYS A 6 -32.88 29.84 68.01
N ILE A 7 -32.44 28.58 68.25
CA ILE A 7 -33.04 27.29 67.77
C ILE A 7 -32.78 27.05 66.26
N ARG A 8 -32.32 25.91 65.69
CA ARG A 8 -32.21 24.47 65.98
C ARG A 8 -31.11 23.92 65.04
N THR A 9 -30.15 23.11 65.49
CA THR A 9 -30.05 21.65 65.20
C THR A 9 -30.23 21.30 63.70
N LEU A 10 -29.35 20.57 63.00
CA LEU A 10 -28.61 19.37 63.39
C LEU A 10 -27.76 18.86 62.18
N PHE A 11 -26.58 18.27 62.44
CA PHE A 11 -25.82 17.25 61.68
C PHE A 11 -25.32 17.57 60.25
N VAL A 12 -24.02 17.48 59.92
CA VAL A 12 -23.15 16.28 59.68
C VAL A 12 -22.28 16.73 58.47
N ALA A 13 -21.04 16.39 58.23
CA ALA A 13 -19.91 15.81 58.93
C ALA A 13 -18.67 16.08 58.03
N THR A 14 -17.45 15.95 58.57
CA THR A 14 -16.22 15.35 57.96
C THR A 14 -15.95 15.51 56.45
N ALA A 15 -14.73 15.61 55.93
CA ALA A 15 -13.34 15.57 56.42
C ALA A 15 -12.48 15.72 55.12
N LEU A 16 -11.41 16.50 55.15
CA LEU A 16 -10.01 16.04 55.08
C LEU A 16 -9.53 15.49 53.71
N ALA A 17 -8.82 16.37 52.99
CA ALA A 17 -7.56 16.22 52.25
C ALA A 17 -7.21 14.91 51.50
N LEU A 18 -6.76 15.03 50.23
CA LEU A 18 -5.36 14.84 49.77
C LEU A 18 -5.24 14.92 48.23
N SER A 19 -4.19 15.63 47.76
CA SER A 19 -3.37 15.47 46.54
C SER A 19 -3.93 14.92 45.21
N GLY A 20 -3.63 15.63 44.12
CA GLY A 20 -3.58 15.14 42.73
C GLY A 20 -3.89 16.28 41.75
N GLY A 21 -3.22 16.49 40.62
CA GLY A 21 -2.13 15.80 39.93
C GLY A 21 -1.65 16.72 38.79
N LEU A 22 -0.47 16.44 38.26
CA LEU A 22 0.09 17.12 37.10
C LEU A 22 -0.76 16.74 35.87
N VAL A 23 -1.33 17.73 35.19
CA VAL A 23 -1.89 17.54 33.85
C VAL A 23 -0.71 17.50 32.89
N SER A 24 -0.31 16.28 32.50
CA SER A 24 0.41 16.03 31.25
C SER A 24 -0.67 15.85 30.19
N CYS A 25 -0.82 16.81 29.30
CA CYS A 25 -1.58 16.59 28.07
C CYS A 25 -0.61 15.93 27.09
N ASP A 26 -0.54 14.60 27.13
CA ASP A 26 -0.04 13.83 25.98
C ASP A 26 -1.25 13.61 25.05
N ASP A 27 -1.49 14.58 24.18
CA ASP A 27 -2.42 14.45 23.03
C ASP A 27 -1.68 13.69 21.90
N ASP A 28 -1.48 12.38 22.05
CA ASP A 28 -0.88 11.52 21.00
C ASP A 28 -1.75 10.28 20.69
N ASP A 29 -3.05 10.38 20.94
CA ASP A 29 -4.06 9.41 20.47
C ASP A 29 -4.72 9.95 19.18
N ASN A 30 -4.03 9.86 18.05
CA ASN A 30 -4.69 9.88 16.74
C ASN A 30 -5.08 8.44 16.37
N PRO A 31 -6.37 8.04 16.46
CA PRO A 31 -6.79 6.65 16.34
C PRO A 31 -6.85 6.13 14.89
N ASP A 32 -6.46 6.92 13.89
CA ASP A 32 -6.50 6.50 12.48
C ASP A 32 -5.10 6.32 11.92
N ARG A 33 -4.50 5.17 12.21
CA ARG A 33 -3.24 4.69 11.60
C ARG A 33 -3.45 4.05 10.22
N ARG A 34 -4.67 4.14 9.68
CA ARG A 34 -5.02 3.50 8.41
C ARG A 34 -4.19 4.03 7.25
N MET A 35 -3.90 3.12 6.33
CA MET A 35 -3.38 3.49 5.02
C MET A 35 -4.35 4.46 4.31
N ASP A 36 -3.83 5.57 3.79
CA ASP A 36 -4.62 6.52 3.01
C ASP A 36 -5.08 5.92 1.67
N ASN A 37 -6.39 6.02 1.38
CA ASN A 37 -6.99 5.46 0.18
C ASN A 37 -6.33 6.01 -1.10
N GLN A 38 -6.08 7.33 -1.14
CA GLN A 38 -5.52 8.00 -2.32
C GLN A 38 -4.05 7.61 -2.51
N MET A 39 -3.29 7.44 -1.43
CA MET A 39 -1.93 6.93 -1.47
C MET A 39 -1.89 5.52 -2.07
N PHE A 40 -2.72 4.60 -1.57
CA PHE A 40 -2.79 3.23 -2.11
C PHE A 40 -3.13 3.23 -3.61
N VAL A 41 -4.18 3.97 -4.03
CA VAL A 41 -4.56 4.07 -5.45
C VAL A 41 -3.41 4.60 -6.30
N SER A 42 -2.68 5.61 -5.80
CA SER A 42 -1.58 6.23 -6.54
C SER A 42 -0.39 5.27 -6.70
N GLU A 43 0.03 4.65 -5.60
CA GLU A 43 1.19 3.74 -5.59
C GLU A 43 0.90 2.47 -6.40
N ALA A 44 -0.24 1.82 -6.14
CA ALA A 44 -0.64 0.59 -6.85
C ALA A 44 -0.82 0.82 -8.36
N SER A 45 -1.44 1.95 -8.76
CA SER A 45 -1.60 2.26 -10.19
C SER A 45 -0.26 2.54 -10.87
N SER A 46 0.66 3.20 -10.16
CA SER A 46 1.99 3.52 -10.67
C SER A 46 2.86 2.27 -10.80
N SER A 47 2.80 1.34 -9.84
CA SER A 47 3.45 0.04 -9.92
C SER A 47 2.88 -0.80 -11.07
N ASN A 48 1.55 -0.85 -11.23
CA ASN A 48 0.90 -1.53 -12.34
C ASN A 48 1.34 -0.97 -13.72
N MET A 49 1.48 0.36 -13.85
CA MET A 49 2.01 0.97 -15.07
C MET A 49 3.47 0.57 -15.34
N LEU A 50 4.31 0.50 -14.30
CA LEU A 50 5.70 0.06 -14.42
C LEU A 50 5.77 -1.35 -15.01
N GLU A 51 4.99 -2.27 -14.46
CA GLU A 51 5.00 -3.69 -14.87
C GLU A 51 4.49 -3.89 -16.30
N ILE A 52 3.49 -3.11 -16.72
CA ILE A 52 3.05 -3.10 -18.13
C ILE A 52 4.16 -2.61 -19.06
N GLU A 53 4.80 -1.48 -18.75
CA GLU A 53 5.85 -0.95 -19.63
C GLU A 53 7.10 -1.83 -19.62
N ALA A 54 7.48 -2.38 -18.47
CA ALA A 54 8.57 -3.34 -18.35
C ALA A 54 8.26 -4.62 -19.12
N GLY A 55 7.03 -5.14 -19.06
CA GLY A 55 6.59 -6.30 -19.83
C GLY A 55 6.68 -6.08 -21.34
N ARG A 56 6.29 -4.88 -21.84
CA ARG A 56 6.48 -4.51 -23.26
C ARG A 56 7.95 -4.46 -23.67
N LEU A 57 8.81 -3.94 -22.79
CA LEU A 57 10.25 -4.00 -23.01
C LEU A 57 10.75 -5.45 -23.04
N ALA A 58 10.23 -6.33 -22.19
CA ALA A 58 10.62 -7.74 -22.20
C ALA A 58 10.22 -8.46 -23.47
N VAL A 59 9.01 -8.23 -23.99
CA VAL A 59 8.58 -8.78 -25.29
C VAL A 59 9.49 -8.32 -26.43
N SER A 60 9.99 -7.08 -26.39
CA SER A 60 10.80 -6.49 -27.48
C SER A 60 12.31 -6.72 -27.36
N LYS A 61 12.87 -6.69 -26.14
CA LYS A 61 14.32 -6.76 -25.87
C LYS A 61 14.77 -8.08 -25.26
N GLY A 62 13.84 -8.87 -24.70
CA GLY A 62 14.16 -10.13 -24.02
C GLY A 62 14.89 -11.10 -24.94
N GLN A 63 15.96 -11.73 -24.45
CA GLN A 63 16.77 -12.69 -25.22
C GLN A 63 16.28 -14.12 -25.04
N ARG A 64 15.93 -14.50 -23.81
CA ARG A 64 15.28 -15.79 -23.52
C ARG A 64 13.79 -15.76 -23.85
N GLU A 65 13.29 -16.90 -24.31
CA GLU A 65 11.85 -17.07 -24.58
C GLU A 65 11.02 -16.92 -23.30
N ALA A 66 11.50 -17.47 -22.18
CA ALA A 66 10.87 -17.33 -20.87
C ALA A 66 10.65 -15.84 -20.49
N VAL A 67 11.64 -14.97 -20.74
CA VAL A 67 11.53 -13.52 -20.47
C VAL A 67 10.44 -12.87 -21.33
N ARG A 68 10.39 -13.20 -22.62
CA ARG A 68 9.36 -12.65 -23.54
C ARG A 68 7.96 -13.12 -23.15
N MET A 69 7.81 -14.40 -22.81
CA MET A 69 6.52 -14.97 -22.39
C MET A 69 6.05 -14.38 -21.07
N TYR A 70 6.93 -14.30 -20.07
CA TYR A 70 6.62 -13.66 -18.79
C TYR A 70 6.20 -12.20 -19.01
N GLY A 71 6.97 -11.44 -19.79
CA GLY A 71 6.63 -10.05 -20.14
C GLY A 71 5.27 -9.91 -20.82
N GLN A 72 4.90 -10.84 -21.70
CA GLN A 72 3.58 -10.85 -22.34
C GLN A 72 2.46 -11.08 -21.31
N HIS A 73 2.62 -12.06 -20.41
CA HIS A 73 1.64 -12.30 -19.34
C HIS A 73 1.47 -11.09 -18.43
N MET A 74 2.56 -10.40 -18.07
CA MET A 74 2.50 -9.17 -17.26
C MET A 74 1.67 -8.08 -17.95
N VAL A 75 1.86 -7.89 -19.26
CA VAL A 75 1.08 -6.90 -20.02
C VAL A 75 -0.40 -7.24 -20.00
N GLU A 76 -0.76 -8.50 -20.19
CA GLU A 76 -2.16 -8.94 -20.25
C GLU A 76 -2.86 -8.80 -18.90
N ASP A 77 -2.31 -9.42 -17.86
CA ASP A 77 -2.92 -9.46 -16.53
C ASP A 77 -2.99 -8.07 -15.90
N HIS A 78 -1.91 -7.28 -15.97
CA HIS A 78 -1.86 -5.96 -15.34
C HIS A 78 -2.67 -4.91 -16.12
N THR A 79 -2.89 -5.08 -17.42
CA THR A 79 -3.81 -4.20 -18.18
C THR A 79 -5.26 -4.38 -17.71
N ALA A 80 -5.67 -5.62 -17.42
CA ALA A 80 -6.99 -5.89 -16.86
C ALA A 80 -7.13 -5.29 -15.45
N VAL A 81 -6.15 -5.52 -14.57
CA VAL A 81 -6.14 -4.98 -13.19
C VAL A 81 -6.15 -3.45 -13.18
N GLY A 82 -5.34 -2.80 -14.03
CA GLY A 82 -5.32 -1.34 -14.16
C GLY A 82 -6.67 -0.76 -14.61
N THR A 83 -7.40 -1.48 -15.47
CA THR A 83 -8.76 -1.10 -15.89
C THR A 83 -9.74 -1.19 -14.72
N GLU A 84 -9.68 -2.26 -13.93
CA GLU A 84 -10.51 -2.43 -12.74
C GLU A 84 -10.23 -1.33 -11.69
N MET A 85 -8.96 -1.06 -11.39
CA MET A 85 -8.55 0.00 -10.46
C MET A 85 -9.07 1.37 -10.92
N LYS A 86 -8.92 1.69 -12.21
CA LYS A 86 -9.42 2.95 -12.78
C LYS A 86 -10.93 3.10 -12.63
N ASN A 87 -11.68 2.04 -12.87
CA ASN A 87 -13.13 2.05 -12.72
C ASN A 87 -13.55 2.25 -11.25
N LEU A 88 -12.88 1.57 -10.32
CA LEU A 88 -13.14 1.73 -8.89
C LEU A 88 -12.80 3.15 -8.41
N ALA A 89 -11.61 3.65 -8.76
CA ALA A 89 -11.17 4.99 -8.42
C ALA A 89 -12.11 6.08 -8.96
N THR A 90 -12.56 5.94 -10.21
CA THR A 90 -13.52 6.89 -10.82
C THR A 90 -14.85 6.90 -10.06
N GLN A 91 -15.37 5.73 -9.67
CA GLN A 91 -16.63 5.63 -8.90
C GLN A 91 -16.52 6.27 -7.51
N LYS A 92 -15.33 6.23 -6.91
CA LYS A 92 -15.07 6.68 -5.54
C LYS A 92 -14.49 8.09 -5.44
N GLY A 93 -14.10 8.67 -6.58
CA GLY A 93 -13.54 10.03 -6.65
C GLY A 93 -12.04 10.12 -6.36
N TRP A 94 -11.29 9.01 -6.44
CA TRP A 94 -9.84 9.03 -6.33
C TRP A 94 -9.18 9.33 -7.68
N THR A 95 -8.02 9.98 -7.62
CA THR A 95 -7.23 10.28 -8.81
C THR A 95 -6.30 9.12 -9.13
N VAL A 96 -6.35 8.61 -10.36
CA VAL A 96 -5.35 7.68 -10.88
C VAL A 96 -4.26 8.48 -11.59
N PRO A 97 -2.98 8.28 -11.26
CA PRO A 97 -1.89 8.96 -11.96
C PRO A 97 -1.88 8.59 -13.45
N THR A 98 -1.64 9.58 -14.31
CA THR A 98 -1.51 9.37 -15.77
C THR A 98 -0.06 9.13 -16.21
N GLU A 99 0.88 9.24 -15.27
CA GLU A 99 2.31 9.02 -15.48
C GLU A 99 2.88 8.22 -14.30
N LEU A 100 4.02 7.55 -14.54
CA LEU A 100 4.78 6.92 -13.47
C LEU A 100 5.23 7.96 -12.43
N LEU A 101 5.02 7.61 -11.16
CA LEU A 101 5.66 8.25 -10.02
C LEU A 101 7.20 8.15 -10.15
N GLN A 102 7.90 9.06 -9.49
CA GLN A 102 9.35 9.22 -9.70
C GLN A 102 10.15 7.94 -9.46
N LYS A 103 9.80 7.16 -8.43
CA LYS A 103 10.42 5.86 -8.11
C LYS A 103 10.33 4.91 -9.31
N HIS A 104 9.11 4.62 -9.75
CA HIS A 104 8.84 3.70 -10.86
C HIS A 104 9.40 4.20 -12.19
N ARG A 105 9.40 5.52 -12.43
CA ARG A 105 10.05 6.12 -13.60
C ARG A 105 11.54 5.83 -13.65
N ASN A 106 12.23 5.89 -12.50
CA ASN A 106 13.66 5.59 -12.42
C ASN A 106 13.94 4.11 -12.66
N GLN A 107 13.12 3.21 -12.10
CA GLN A 107 13.23 1.77 -12.33
C GLN A 107 13.05 1.43 -13.82
N LEU A 108 12.03 1.99 -14.47
CA LEU A 108 11.82 1.79 -15.91
C LEU A 108 13.00 2.33 -16.73
N ALA A 109 13.53 3.50 -16.38
CA ALA A 109 14.66 4.11 -17.08
C ALA A 109 15.94 3.25 -16.97
N ASP A 110 16.22 2.66 -15.81
CA ASP A 110 17.34 1.72 -15.64
C ASP A 110 17.18 0.48 -16.52
N LEU A 111 15.98 -0.10 -16.57
CA LEU A 111 15.69 -1.25 -17.44
C LEU A 111 15.82 -0.88 -18.94
N GLN A 112 15.34 0.30 -19.33
CA GLN A 112 15.47 0.79 -20.70
C GLN A 112 16.93 0.94 -21.12
N ALA A 113 17.77 1.44 -20.23
CA ALA A 113 19.20 1.65 -20.43
C ALA A 113 20.02 0.35 -20.45
N ALA A 114 19.45 -0.77 -19.98
CA ALA A 114 20.13 -2.06 -19.97
C ALA A 114 20.59 -2.49 -21.37
N THR A 115 21.84 -2.97 -21.46
CA THR A 115 22.36 -3.58 -22.68
C THR A 115 21.65 -4.92 -22.95
N THR A 116 21.72 -5.41 -24.19
CA THR A 116 21.11 -6.69 -24.58
C THR A 116 21.52 -7.86 -23.68
N ASN A 117 22.78 -7.89 -23.22
CA ASN A 117 23.31 -8.98 -22.39
C ASN A 117 22.97 -8.86 -20.90
N GLU A 118 22.47 -7.70 -20.47
CA GLU A 118 22.05 -7.43 -19.08
C GLU A 118 20.55 -7.44 -18.91
N PHE A 119 19.82 -7.21 -20.01
CA PHE A 119 18.38 -6.94 -20.01
C PHE A 119 17.59 -8.02 -19.27
N ASP A 120 17.76 -9.30 -19.63
CA ASP A 120 17.01 -10.41 -19.04
C ASP A 120 17.19 -10.48 -17.51
N ARG A 121 18.44 -10.31 -17.02
CA ARG A 121 18.73 -10.31 -15.57
C ARG A 121 18.13 -9.11 -14.86
N LYS A 122 18.26 -7.91 -15.44
CA LYS A 122 17.67 -6.69 -14.87
C LYS A 122 16.14 -6.74 -14.87
N PHE A 123 15.53 -7.28 -15.91
CA PHE A 123 14.09 -7.48 -16.00
C PHE A 123 13.60 -8.44 -14.91
N ALA A 124 14.19 -9.63 -14.81
CA ALA A 124 13.78 -10.61 -13.82
C ALA A 124 13.94 -10.09 -12.38
N GLN A 125 15.04 -9.38 -12.10
CA GLN A 125 15.23 -8.74 -10.79
C GLN A 125 14.16 -7.67 -10.52
N LEU A 126 13.88 -6.81 -11.50
CA LEU A 126 12.84 -5.79 -11.37
C LEU A 126 11.46 -6.41 -11.07
N MET A 127 11.11 -7.52 -11.72
CA MET A 127 9.83 -8.19 -11.51
C MET A 127 9.75 -8.82 -10.12
N VAL A 128 10.84 -9.38 -9.58
CA VAL A 128 10.85 -9.84 -8.18
C VAL A 128 10.65 -8.66 -7.23
N ASP A 129 11.45 -7.60 -7.38
CA ASP A 129 11.38 -6.44 -6.48
C ASP A 129 9.99 -5.77 -6.51
N SER A 130 9.41 -5.57 -7.70
CA SER A 130 8.09 -4.94 -7.84
C SER A 130 6.98 -5.79 -7.26
N HIS A 131 7.03 -7.12 -7.44
CA HIS A 131 6.00 -8.01 -6.92
C HIS A 131 6.12 -8.24 -5.41
N GLU A 132 7.32 -8.21 -4.82
CA GLU A 132 7.48 -8.22 -3.36
C GLU A 132 6.86 -6.96 -2.76
N GLU A 133 7.19 -5.78 -3.29
CA GLU A 133 6.60 -4.51 -2.86
C GLU A 133 5.08 -4.47 -3.06
N ALA A 134 4.57 -5.03 -4.16
CA ALA A 134 3.14 -5.08 -4.43
C ALA A 134 2.42 -6.05 -3.48
N VAL A 135 2.99 -7.21 -3.18
CA VAL A 135 2.42 -8.15 -2.20
C VAL A 135 2.32 -7.50 -0.83
N ASP A 136 3.35 -6.77 -0.40
CA ASP A 136 3.34 -6.05 0.88
C ASP A 136 2.28 -4.94 0.87
N LEU A 137 2.30 -4.05 -0.12
CA LEU A 137 1.33 -2.95 -0.25
C LEU A 137 -0.12 -3.44 -0.26
N PHE A 138 -0.41 -4.52 -1.00
CA PHE A 138 -1.77 -5.07 -1.08
C PHE A 138 -2.15 -5.86 0.17
N SER A 139 -1.19 -6.44 0.89
CA SER A 139 -1.47 -7.13 2.16
C SER A 139 -1.83 -6.12 3.23
N ASP A 140 -1.04 -5.05 3.37
CA ASP A 140 -1.29 -3.94 4.30
C ASP A 140 -2.63 -3.26 3.99
N ALA A 141 -2.89 -2.94 2.72
CA ALA A 141 -4.15 -2.34 2.32
C ALA A 141 -5.36 -3.23 2.61
N ALA A 142 -5.20 -4.56 2.56
CA ALA A 142 -6.27 -5.52 2.83
C ALA A 142 -6.61 -5.67 4.33
N GLU A 143 -5.80 -5.13 5.24
CA GLU A 143 -6.02 -5.27 6.68
C GLU A 143 -7.28 -4.53 7.16
N ASN A 144 -7.99 -5.13 8.12
CA ASN A 144 -9.24 -4.55 8.60
C ASN A 144 -9.02 -3.29 9.43
N ASP A 145 -8.03 -3.29 10.32
CA ASP A 145 -7.83 -2.24 11.32
C ASP A 145 -6.87 -1.15 10.82
N ASP A 146 -5.74 -1.54 10.24
CA ASP A 146 -4.68 -0.63 9.77
C ASP A 146 -4.63 -0.45 8.23
N GLY A 147 -5.41 -1.22 7.47
CA GLY A 147 -5.51 -1.11 6.02
C GLY A 147 -6.39 0.06 5.56
N VAL A 148 -6.62 0.13 4.25
CA VAL A 148 -7.39 1.24 3.65
C VAL A 148 -8.81 1.30 4.24
N ALA A 149 -9.29 2.52 4.49
CA ALA A 149 -10.59 2.74 5.13
C ALA A 149 -11.76 2.29 4.26
N ASP A 150 -11.68 2.50 2.94
CA ASP A 150 -12.75 2.13 2.02
C ASP A 150 -12.85 0.60 1.84
N VAL A 151 -14.04 0.06 2.09
CA VAL A 151 -14.29 -1.39 2.08
C VAL A 151 -14.11 -1.99 0.68
N ASP A 152 -14.51 -1.28 -0.38
CA ASP A 152 -14.39 -1.80 -1.74
C ASP A 152 -12.93 -1.82 -2.19
N LEU A 153 -12.16 -0.81 -1.81
CA LEU A 153 -10.71 -0.74 -2.06
C LEU A 153 -9.96 -1.83 -1.27
N ARG A 154 -10.35 -2.08 -0.02
CA ARG A 154 -9.81 -3.18 0.80
C ARG A 154 -10.11 -4.54 0.19
N ASN A 155 -11.34 -4.76 -0.27
CA ASN A 155 -11.74 -5.99 -0.95
C ASN A 155 -11.00 -6.17 -2.29
N PHE A 156 -10.83 -5.08 -3.05
CA PHE A 156 -10.03 -5.09 -4.26
C PHE A 156 -8.60 -5.55 -3.95
N ALA A 157 -7.93 -4.95 -2.96
CA ALA A 157 -6.58 -5.32 -2.56
C ALA A 157 -6.49 -6.82 -2.19
N ALA A 158 -7.38 -7.28 -1.31
CA ALA A 158 -7.44 -8.68 -0.90
C ALA A 158 -7.63 -9.66 -2.09
N SER A 159 -8.45 -9.28 -3.06
CA SER A 159 -8.75 -10.12 -4.23
C SER A 159 -7.57 -10.32 -5.18
N LYS A 160 -6.58 -9.42 -5.17
CA LYS A 160 -5.41 -9.49 -6.08
C LYS A 160 -4.24 -10.27 -5.49
N LEU A 161 -4.17 -10.43 -4.17
CA LEU A 161 -3.08 -11.12 -3.48
C LEU A 161 -2.75 -12.52 -4.05
N PRO A 162 -3.72 -13.39 -4.41
CA PRO A 162 -3.39 -14.70 -4.97
C PRO A 162 -2.65 -14.60 -6.32
N ALA A 163 -2.98 -13.62 -7.16
CA ALA A 163 -2.30 -13.41 -8.44
C ALA A 163 -0.90 -12.81 -8.23
N LEU A 164 -0.79 -11.76 -7.41
CA LEU A 164 0.49 -11.12 -7.10
C LEU A 164 1.52 -12.12 -6.53
N ARG A 165 1.09 -13.00 -5.63
CA ARG A 165 1.97 -14.05 -5.07
C ARG A 165 2.39 -15.08 -6.09
N ARG A 166 1.51 -15.42 -7.04
CA ARG A 166 1.84 -16.35 -8.13
C ARG A 166 2.86 -15.71 -9.08
N HIS A 167 2.61 -14.47 -9.52
CA HIS A 167 3.54 -13.74 -10.37
C HIS A 167 4.90 -13.55 -9.69
N LEU A 168 4.94 -13.29 -8.37
CA LEU A 168 6.18 -13.25 -7.61
C LEU A 168 6.98 -14.57 -7.68
N GLU A 169 6.29 -15.71 -7.55
CA GLU A 169 6.94 -17.02 -7.65
C GLU A 169 7.49 -17.24 -9.08
N GLU A 170 6.68 -16.97 -10.09
CA GLU A 170 7.09 -17.04 -11.50
C GLU A 170 8.28 -16.11 -11.80
N ALA A 171 8.32 -14.91 -11.20
CA ALA A 171 9.45 -13.98 -11.31
C ALA A 171 10.73 -14.52 -10.66
N LYS A 172 10.59 -15.19 -9.51
CA LYS A 172 11.72 -15.85 -8.82
C LYS A 172 12.27 -17.00 -9.66
N GLU A 173 11.41 -17.85 -10.21
CA GLU A 173 11.81 -18.92 -11.14
C GLU A 173 12.51 -18.35 -12.39
N LEU A 174 11.95 -17.31 -13.00
CA LEU A 174 12.55 -16.63 -14.14
C LEU A 174 13.93 -16.06 -13.79
N ARG A 175 14.10 -15.50 -12.59
CA ARG A 175 15.36 -14.94 -12.13
C ARG A 175 16.45 -15.99 -12.00
N GLU A 176 16.12 -17.20 -11.56
CA GLU A 176 17.07 -18.32 -11.53
C GLU A 176 17.43 -18.76 -12.97
N ASP A 177 16.45 -18.92 -13.87
CA ASP A 177 16.68 -19.30 -15.28
C ASP A 177 17.59 -18.32 -16.04
N VAL A 178 17.51 -17.02 -15.75
CA VAL A 178 18.33 -16.01 -16.45
C VAL A 178 19.76 -15.89 -15.92
N GLN A 179 20.06 -16.48 -14.76
CA GLN A 179 21.38 -16.49 -14.12
C GLN A 179 22.26 -17.65 -14.60
N ASP A 180 21.66 -18.74 -15.08
CA ASP A 180 22.34 -19.88 -15.71
C ASP A 180 22.86 -19.57 -17.12
#